data_AF-A0A5A7RHZ8-F1
#
_entry.id   AF-A0A5A7RHZ8-F1
#
_cell.length_a   1.000
_cell.length_b   1.000
_cell.length_c   1.000
_cell.angle_alpha   90.00
_cell.angle_beta   90.00
_cell.angle_gamma   90.00
#
_symmetry.space_group_name_H-M   'P 1'
#
loop_
_entity.id
_entity.type
_entity.pdbx_description
1 polymer ?
#
loop_
_entity_poly.entity_id
_entity_poly.type
_entity_poly.pdbx_seq_one_letter_code
_entity_poly.pdbx_strand_id
1 'polypeptide(L)'
;MASDDHLDVEDDFGGDFAGGSASRRSGNKRSFADLDDDEDDIFGSKKVSFASAPALEVFLFVTFVVYCQIDVLKLFMSGPLMAKLLKQIELNMCNAEYLGFHKSLNFSFCWQYGSYKVNQKIEETAPGVATGMILSLRESLKNCQDELSRCQTKLEDAKSEIQKWHFAFQNESFIPQGATPEPKFVVNYLQTLRSSEESLREQLEKAKKKEAVFIVTFAKREQEIAELKSALRDLRTQLKPPSMQARRLLLDPAIHEEFTRLKNLVEEKDKKVKELQDNIAAVSFTPQSKMGKMLMAKCRTLQEENEEIGNQANEGKMHELAMKLASQKSQNTELRSQLEGICKQMEKLTGDVDRSNELVVILQEKLEAKEDEIQRLKNKLRGNAMGEEQNELDTDMNANDDNGLNPVEVQTEN
;
A
#
# COMPACT_ATOMS: atom_id res chain seq x y z
N MET A 1 13.60 49.46 37.60
CA MET A 1 14.28 48.73 38.69
C MET A 1 13.22 47.76 39.21
N ALA A 2 13.24 46.52 38.71
CA ALA A 2 14.04 45.40 39.23
C ALA A 2 13.36 44.79 40.49
N SER A 3 13.21 43.48 40.63
CA SER A 3 13.89 42.39 39.90
C SER A 3 12.92 41.37 39.27
N ASP A 4 13.36 40.67 38.23
CA ASP A 4 12.83 39.36 37.83
C ASP A 4 13.71 38.27 38.48
N ASP A 5 13.10 37.19 38.95
CA ASP A 5 13.82 36.02 39.48
C ASP A 5 14.05 34.97 38.38
N HIS A 6 15.26 34.41 38.33
CA HIS A 6 15.70 33.50 37.27
C HIS A 6 15.65 32.04 37.72
N LEU A 7 15.09 31.19 36.86
CA LEU A 7 15.16 29.74 36.94
C LEU A 7 15.36 29.18 35.53
N ASP A 8 16.60 28.80 35.22
CA ASP A 8 16.92 28.07 34.00
C ASP A 8 16.43 26.62 34.12
N VAL A 9 15.87 26.08 33.04
CA VAL A 9 15.71 24.63 32.84
C VAL A 9 16.18 24.30 31.41
N GLU A 10 17.45 23.92 31.30
CA GLU A 10 18.05 23.34 30.11
C GLU A 10 17.54 21.89 29.94
N ASP A 11 16.56 21.67 29.08
CA ASP A 11 16.16 20.32 28.64
C ASP A 11 17.04 19.89 27.45
N ASP A 12 18.26 19.41 27.76
CA ASP A 12 19.17 18.81 26.79
C ASP A 12 18.61 17.48 26.25
N PHE A 13 18.41 17.42 24.94
CA PHE A 13 18.27 16.15 24.23
C PHE A 13 19.04 16.12 22.90
N GLY A 14 20.35 16.37 22.99
CA GLY A 14 21.31 16.17 21.91
C GLY A 14 21.43 14.70 21.46
N GLY A 15 20.53 14.26 20.58
CA GLY A 15 20.51 12.91 20.00
C GLY A 15 21.17 12.80 18.62
N ASP A 16 22.50 12.76 18.57
CA ASP A 16 23.26 12.63 17.32
C ASP A 16 22.95 11.33 16.54
N PHE A 17 22.56 11.46 15.27
CA PHE A 17 22.57 10.35 14.29
C PHE A 17 23.19 10.79 12.96
N ALA A 18 24.49 10.51 12.83
CA ALA A 18 25.27 10.81 11.64
C ALA A 18 25.11 9.77 10.50
N GLY A 19 25.38 10.21 9.26
CA GLY A 19 25.97 9.38 8.21
C GLY A 19 25.12 8.22 7.66
N GLY A 20 24.20 8.51 6.74
CA GLY A 20 23.44 7.47 6.05
C GLY A 20 24.23 6.75 4.95
N SER A 21 24.31 5.41 5.03
CA SER A 21 24.66 4.55 3.88
C SER A 21 23.87 3.22 3.91
N ALA A 22 22.62 3.25 3.44
CA ALA A 22 21.79 2.06 3.25
C ALA A 22 21.18 2.04 1.84
N SER A 23 21.22 0.87 1.19
CA SER A 23 20.90 0.73 -0.24
C SER A 23 19.43 1.06 -0.56
N ARG A 24 19.19 1.76 -1.67
CA ARG A 24 17.85 2.04 -2.22
C ARG A 24 17.19 0.75 -2.70
N ARG A 25 16.50 0.04 -1.80
CA ARG A 25 15.62 -1.08 -2.19
C ARG A 25 14.30 -0.52 -2.72
N SER A 26 14.00 -0.77 -3.99
CA SER A 26 12.73 -0.35 -4.61
C SER A 26 11.55 -1.08 -3.94
N GLY A 27 10.71 -0.32 -3.23
CA GLY A 27 9.45 -0.81 -2.68
C GLY A 27 8.28 -0.33 -3.53
N ASN A 28 7.62 -1.24 -4.25
CA ASN A 28 6.40 -0.89 -4.99
C ASN A 28 5.33 -0.39 -4.00
N LYS A 29 4.87 0.85 -4.20
CA LYS A 29 3.58 1.30 -3.66
C LYS A 29 2.48 0.47 -4.33
N ARG A 30 1.99 -0.57 -3.65
CA ARG A 30 0.73 -1.21 -4.01
C ARG A 30 -0.41 -0.29 -3.54
N SER A 31 -1.45 -0.17 -4.36
CA SER A 31 -2.67 0.57 -4.03
C SER A 31 -3.42 -0.10 -2.88
N PHE A 32 -4.06 0.72 -2.04
CA PHE A 32 -5.08 0.23 -1.10
C PHE A 32 -6.38 0.05 -1.89
N ALA A 33 -6.49 -1.10 -2.55
CA ALA A 33 -7.65 -1.55 -3.30
C ALA A 33 -7.81 -3.05 -3.06
N ASP A 34 -9.05 -3.45 -2.81
CA ASP A 34 -9.59 -4.81 -2.86
C ASP A 34 -8.70 -5.89 -2.21
N LEU A 35 -8.76 -5.91 -0.88
CA LEU A 35 -8.79 -7.18 -0.14
C LEU A 35 -10.26 -7.61 -0.11
N ASP A 36 -10.67 -8.37 -1.13
CA ASP A 36 -11.90 -9.15 -1.06
C ASP A 36 -11.69 -10.30 -0.06
N ASP A 37 -12.61 -10.46 0.90
CA ASP A 37 -12.58 -11.51 1.91
C ASP A 37 -13.05 -12.86 1.29
N ASP A 38 -12.22 -13.45 0.41
CA ASP A 38 -12.39 -14.80 -0.17
C ASP A 38 -12.17 -15.92 0.88
N GLU A 39 -12.95 -15.94 1.97
CA GLU A 39 -12.91 -16.92 3.06
C GLU A 39 -14.29 -17.56 3.32
N ASP A 40 -15.00 -17.94 2.24
CA ASP A 40 -16.34 -18.52 2.31
C ASP A 40 -16.62 -19.56 1.19
N ASP A 41 -15.84 -20.66 1.10
CA ASP A 41 -16.33 -21.93 0.49
C ASP A 41 -15.54 -23.23 0.79
N ILE A 42 -15.02 -23.42 2.03
CA ILE A 42 -14.29 -24.66 2.39
C ILE A 42 -15.20 -25.92 2.51
N PHE A 43 -16.52 -25.77 2.30
CA PHE A 43 -17.50 -26.86 2.22
C PHE A 43 -18.06 -27.07 0.80
N GLY A 44 -17.14 -27.15 -0.18
CA GLY A 44 -17.43 -27.44 -1.59
C GLY A 44 -18.44 -28.58 -1.77
N SER A 45 -19.67 -28.22 -2.11
CA SER A 45 -20.83 -29.11 -2.09
C SER A 45 -20.80 -30.15 -3.21
N LYS A 46 -20.12 -31.27 -2.96
CA LYS A 46 -20.21 -32.48 -3.78
C LYS A 46 -21.63 -33.03 -3.79
N LYS A 47 -22.40 -32.62 -4.79
CA LYS A 47 -23.68 -33.23 -5.17
C LYS A 47 -23.47 -34.70 -5.55
N VAL A 48 -23.52 -35.59 -4.57
CA VAL A 48 -23.61 -37.03 -4.81
C VAL A 48 -25.01 -37.30 -5.36
N SER A 49 -25.10 -37.51 -6.67
CA SER A 49 -26.32 -37.93 -7.33
C SER A 49 -26.63 -39.38 -6.97
N PHE A 50 -27.31 -39.59 -5.83
CA PHE A 50 -27.93 -40.87 -5.52
C PHE A 50 -29.03 -41.16 -6.55
N ALA A 51 -28.74 -42.07 -7.48
CA ALA A 51 -29.77 -42.64 -8.34
C ALA A 51 -30.81 -43.36 -7.47
N SER A 52 -32.09 -43.19 -7.76
CA SER A 52 -33.16 -43.83 -6.99
C SER A 52 -33.11 -45.35 -7.15
N ALA A 53 -33.10 -46.06 -6.02
CA ALA A 53 -33.12 -47.51 -5.96
C ALA A 53 -34.44 -48.02 -5.34
N PRO A 54 -35.59 -47.84 -6.04
CA PRO A 54 -36.92 -48.09 -5.48
C PRO A 54 -37.19 -49.55 -5.06
N ALA A 55 -36.31 -50.49 -5.42
CA ALA A 55 -36.39 -51.87 -4.99
C ALA A 55 -36.15 -52.07 -3.47
N LEU A 56 -35.25 -51.28 -2.86
CA LEU A 56 -34.88 -51.48 -1.45
C LEU A 56 -35.91 -50.93 -0.47
N GLU A 57 -36.52 -49.78 -0.77
CA GLU A 57 -37.58 -49.20 0.08
C GLU A 57 -38.81 -50.10 0.11
N VAL A 58 -39.23 -50.67 -1.02
CA VAL A 58 -40.35 -51.64 -1.07
C VAL A 58 -40.02 -52.91 -0.27
N PHE A 59 -38.79 -53.42 -0.36
CA PHE A 59 -38.37 -54.60 0.40
C PHE A 59 -38.33 -54.34 1.92
N LEU A 60 -37.83 -53.17 2.33
CA LEU A 60 -37.84 -52.73 3.73
C LEU A 60 -39.27 -52.48 4.24
N PHE A 61 -40.15 -51.89 3.44
CA PHE A 61 -41.54 -51.63 3.85
C PHE A 61 -42.34 -52.93 3.99
N VAL A 62 -42.17 -53.90 3.08
CA VAL A 62 -42.81 -55.22 3.19
C VAL A 62 -42.29 -56.00 4.39
N THR A 63 -40.97 -56.02 4.62
CA THR A 63 -40.40 -56.69 5.82
C THR A 63 -40.80 -55.99 7.11
N PHE A 64 -40.87 -54.65 7.15
CA PHE A 64 -41.33 -53.88 8.31
C PHE A 64 -42.82 -54.11 8.63
N VAL A 65 -43.69 -54.15 7.61
CA VAL A 65 -45.11 -54.50 7.79
C VAL A 65 -45.26 -55.92 8.33
N VAL A 66 -44.54 -56.90 7.77
CA VAL A 66 -44.58 -58.29 8.26
C VAL A 66 -44.06 -58.41 9.71
N TYR A 67 -42.96 -57.74 10.06
CA TYR A 67 -42.48 -57.71 11.45
C TYR A 67 -43.46 -57.02 12.39
N CYS A 68 -44.07 -55.89 12.01
CA CYS A 68 -45.11 -55.23 12.80
C CYS A 68 -46.35 -56.13 12.97
N GLN A 69 -46.77 -56.88 11.94
CA GLN A 69 -47.85 -57.88 12.07
C GLN A 69 -47.49 -58.97 13.10
N ILE A 70 -46.26 -59.48 13.05
CA ILE A 70 -45.76 -60.53 13.97
C ILE A 70 -45.66 -60.00 15.41
N ASP A 71 -45.16 -58.78 15.62
CA ASP A 71 -45.02 -58.22 16.97
C ASP A 71 -46.35 -57.75 17.55
N VAL A 72 -47.31 -57.29 16.74
CA VAL A 72 -48.71 -57.07 17.18
C VAL A 72 -49.36 -58.40 17.60
N LEU A 73 -49.11 -59.50 16.87
CA LEU A 73 -49.56 -60.83 17.27
C LEU A 73 -48.90 -61.32 18.57
N LYS A 74 -47.60 -61.08 18.77
CA LYS A 74 -46.92 -61.36 20.06
C LYS A 74 -47.53 -60.54 21.20
N LEU A 75 -47.81 -59.25 20.98
CA LEU A 75 -48.41 -58.37 21.98
C LEU A 75 -49.82 -58.84 22.38
N PHE A 76 -50.62 -59.30 21.41
CA PHE A 76 -51.95 -59.87 21.66
C PHE A 76 -51.93 -61.24 22.37
N MET A 77 -50.81 -61.98 22.28
CA MET A 77 -50.60 -63.25 22.98
C MET A 77 -50.10 -63.09 24.42
N SER A 78 -49.80 -61.87 24.87
CA SER A 78 -49.34 -61.57 26.22
C SER A 78 -50.47 -61.57 27.26
N GLY A 79 -50.95 -62.76 27.67
CA GLY A 79 -51.94 -62.85 28.75
C GLY A 79 -52.42 -64.27 29.05
N PRO A 80 -53.60 -64.43 29.69
CA PRO A 80 -54.19 -65.73 30.02
C PRO A 80 -54.40 -66.68 28.82
N LEU A 81 -54.32 -66.17 27.59
CA LEU A 81 -54.27 -66.99 26.38
C LEU A 81 -53.01 -67.86 26.30
N MET A 82 -51.84 -67.40 26.73
CA MET A 82 -50.63 -68.24 26.78
C MET A 82 -50.72 -69.33 27.87
N ALA A 83 -51.32 -69.01 29.02
CA ALA A 83 -51.61 -70.01 30.06
C ALA A 83 -52.67 -71.04 29.61
N LYS A 84 -53.70 -70.59 28.88
CA LYS A 84 -54.63 -71.47 28.18
C LYS A 84 -53.94 -72.29 27.09
N LEU A 85 -52.99 -71.72 26.34
CA LEU A 85 -52.27 -72.43 25.28
C LEU A 85 -51.36 -73.51 25.86
N LEU A 86 -50.63 -73.22 26.95
CA LEU A 86 -49.85 -74.22 27.67
C LEU A 86 -50.73 -75.33 28.23
N LYS A 87 -51.84 -75.01 28.92
CA LYS A 87 -52.80 -76.04 29.35
C LYS A 87 -53.45 -76.79 28.19
N GLN A 88 -53.68 -76.13 27.05
CA GLN A 88 -54.20 -76.77 25.85
C GLN A 88 -53.13 -77.65 25.19
N ILE A 89 -51.84 -77.32 25.29
CA ILE A 89 -50.72 -78.13 24.82
C ILE A 89 -50.52 -79.33 25.75
N GLU A 90 -50.55 -79.17 27.08
CA GLU A 90 -50.57 -80.28 28.04
C GLU A 90 -51.77 -81.20 27.79
N LEU A 91 -52.98 -80.64 27.65
CA LEU A 91 -54.19 -81.41 27.35
C LEU A 91 -54.15 -82.04 25.96
N ASN A 92 -53.52 -81.40 24.97
CA ASN A 92 -53.35 -81.95 23.61
C ASN A 92 -52.23 -82.99 23.55
N MET A 93 -51.19 -82.91 24.39
CA MET A 93 -50.16 -83.95 24.52
C MET A 93 -50.73 -85.17 25.23
N CYS A 94 -51.42 -84.98 26.35
CA CYS A 94 -52.16 -86.03 27.03
C CYS A 94 -53.22 -86.66 26.10
N ASN A 95 -53.97 -85.85 25.35
CA ASN A 95 -54.89 -86.34 24.32
C ASN A 95 -54.16 -86.95 23.10
N ALA A 96 -52.92 -86.59 22.79
CA ALA A 96 -52.15 -87.19 21.69
C ALA A 96 -51.62 -88.57 22.07
N GLU A 97 -51.22 -88.78 23.33
CA GLU A 97 -50.91 -90.10 23.89
C GLU A 97 -52.19 -90.94 23.99
N TYR A 98 -53.30 -90.36 24.47
CA TYR A 98 -54.59 -91.04 24.54
C TYR A 98 -55.17 -91.37 23.16
N LEU A 99 -55.06 -90.46 22.17
CA LEU A 99 -55.39 -90.76 20.77
C LEU A 99 -54.37 -91.71 20.13
N GLY A 100 -53.11 -91.73 20.58
CA GLY A 100 -52.11 -92.70 20.14
C GLY A 100 -52.52 -94.12 20.53
N PHE A 101 -52.84 -94.32 21.82
CA PHE A 101 -53.41 -95.56 22.33
C PHE A 101 -54.76 -95.89 21.68
N HIS A 102 -55.68 -94.93 21.59
CA HIS A 102 -57.02 -95.16 21.05
C HIS A 102 -57.02 -95.41 19.53
N LYS A 103 -56.10 -94.80 18.77
CA LYS A 103 -55.87 -95.12 17.35
C LYS A 103 -55.17 -96.46 17.19
N SER A 104 -54.18 -96.80 18.02
CA SER A 104 -53.54 -98.13 18.01
C SER A 104 -54.57 -99.25 18.28
N LEU A 105 -55.41 -99.06 19.31
CA LEU A 105 -56.52 -99.96 19.64
C LEU A 105 -57.56 -100.01 18.51
N ASN A 106 -57.97 -98.89 17.93
CA ASN A 106 -58.90 -98.89 16.79
C ASN A 106 -58.30 -99.52 15.53
N PHE A 107 -57.00 -99.34 15.26
CA PHE A 107 -56.33 -99.94 14.11
C PHE A 107 -56.23 -101.46 14.28
N SER A 108 -55.88 -101.93 15.47
CA SER A 108 -55.92 -103.34 15.84
C SER A 108 -57.33 -103.93 15.73
N PHE A 109 -58.34 -103.27 16.31
CA PHE A 109 -59.74 -103.73 16.29
C PHE A 109 -60.34 -103.73 14.88
N CYS A 110 -60.02 -102.72 14.06
CA CYS A 110 -60.47 -102.61 12.67
C CYS A 110 -59.76 -103.60 11.74
N TRP A 111 -58.48 -103.89 11.96
CA TRP A 111 -57.76 -104.96 11.26
C TRP A 111 -58.38 -106.33 11.60
N GLN A 112 -58.66 -106.59 12.88
CA GLN A 112 -59.30 -107.83 13.35
C GLN A 112 -60.69 -108.01 12.70
N TYR A 113 -61.55 -106.98 12.72
CA TYR A 113 -62.87 -107.02 12.10
C TYR A 113 -62.83 -107.08 10.56
N GLY A 114 -61.88 -106.39 9.93
CA GLY A 114 -61.68 -106.44 8.48
C GLY A 114 -61.29 -107.84 8.00
N SER A 115 -60.33 -108.47 8.69
CA SER A 115 -59.85 -109.82 8.36
C SER A 115 -60.96 -110.89 8.47
N TYR A 116 -61.84 -110.78 9.46
CA TYR A 116 -62.99 -111.68 9.59
C TYR A 116 -64.04 -111.53 8.48
N LYS A 117 -64.16 -110.34 7.87
CA LYS A 117 -65.24 -110.04 6.90
C LYS A 117 -64.89 -110.33 5.44
N VAL A 118 -63.60 -110.49 5.12
CA VAL A 118 -63.11 -110.82 3.76
C VAL A 118 -63.36 -112.29 3.39
N ASN A 119 -63.39 -113.21 4.37
CA ASN A 119 -63.51 -114.65 4.15
C ASN A 119 -64.91 -115.16 3.69
N GLN A 120 -65.87 -114.28 3.36
CA GLN A 120 -67.24 -114.73 3.01
C GLN A 120 -67.86 -114.11 1.73
N LYS A 121 -67.09 -113.39 0.91
CA LYS A 121 -67.47 -113.04 -0.48
C LYS A 121 -66.26 -113.08 -1.42
N ILE A 122 -65.91 -114.29 -1.86
CA ILE A 122 -65.24 -114.48 -3.15
C ILE A 122 -66.35 -114.66 -4.18
N GLU A 123 -66.74 -113.55 -4.79
CA GLU A 123 -67.75 -113.44 -5.84
C GLU A 123 -67.07 -112.72 -7.01
N GLU A 124 -67.26 -113.19 -8.25
CA GLU A 124 -66.32 -112.94 -9.35
C GLU A 124 -66.28 -111.48 -9.84
N THR A 125 -65.49 -110.65 -9.16
CA THR A 125 -65.11 -109.33 -9.67
C THR A 125 -64.13 -109.49 -10.83
N ALA A 126 -64.51 -108.98 -12.01
CA ALA A 126 -63.68 -109.03 -13.20
C ALA A 126 -62.27 -108.46 -12.92
N PRO A 127 -61.20 -109.06 -13.46
CA PRO A 127 -59.83 -108.86 -12.96
C PRO A 127 -59.34 -107.40 -12.96
N GLY A 128 -59.87 -106.55 -13.85
CA GLY A 128 -59.59 -105.10 -13.85
C GLY A 128 -60.09 -104.36 -12.60
N VAL A 129 -61.24 -104.76 -12.03
CA VAL A 129 -61.83 -104.11 -10.84
C VAL A 129 -61.02 -104.44 -9.59
N ALA A 130 -60.71 -105.73 -9.38
CA ALA A 130 -59.85 -106.17 -8.29
C ALA A 130 -58.44 -105.54 -8.40
N THR A 131 -57.86 -105.49 -9.60
CA THR A 131 -56.56 -104.84 -9.85
C THR A 131 -56.62 -103.34 -9.54
N GLY A 132 -57.68 -102.64 -9.96
CA GLY A 132 -57.89 -101.22 -9.64
C GLY A 132 -57.93 -100.95 -8.14
N MET A 133 -58.72 -101.71 -7.38
CA MET A 133 -58.77 -101.58 -5.92
C MET A 133 -57.42 -101.87 -5.26
N ILE A 134 -56.69 -102.91 -5.72
CA ILE A 134 -55.35 -103.23 -5.23
C ILE A 134 -54.35 -102.09 -5.51
N LEU A 135 -54.44 -101.43 -6.67
CA LEU A 135 -53.59 -100.28 -6.99
C LEU A 135 -53.92 -99.06 -6.12
N SER A 136 -55.19 -98.67 -6.00
CA SER A 136 -55.60 -97.55 -5.13
C SER A 136 -55.26 -97.79 -3.65
N LEU A 137 -55.34 -99.03 -3.17
CA LEU A 137 -54.91 -99.40 -1.82
C LEU A 137 -53.37 -99.34 -1.67
N ARG A 138 -52.60 -99.75 -2.68
CA ARG A 138 -51.12 -99.63 -2.67
C ARG A 138 -50.67 -98.17 -2.70
N GLU A 139 -51.31 -97.34 -3.52
CA GLU A 139 -51.08 -95.90 -3.59
C GLU A 139 -51.44 -95.22 -2.25
N SER A 140 -52.60 -95.56 -1.67
CA SER A 140 -53.00 -95.06 -0.35
C SER A 140 -52.04 -95.49 0.75
N LEU A 141 -51.59 -96.75 0.74
CA LEU A 141 -50.59 -97.26 1.69
C LEU A 141 -49.24 -96.55 1.54
N LYS A 142 -48.80 -96.28 0.31
CA LYS A 142 -47.56 -95.56 0.01
C LYS A 142 -47.65 -94.10 0.48
N ASN A 143 -48.75 -93.41 0.19
CA ASN A 143 -49.00 -92.05 0.68
C ASN A 143 -49.01 -92.00 2.21
N CYS A 144 -49.63 -92.98 2.90
CA CYS A 144 -49.56 -93.11 4.35
C CYS A 144 -48.14 -93.37 4.88
N GLN A 145 -47.31 -94.15 4.17
CA GLN A 145 -45.93 -94.42 4.54
C GLN A 145 -45.02 -93.19 4.37
N ASP A 146 -45.25 -92.38 3.34
CA ASP A 146 -44.50 -91.15 3.11
C ASP A 146 -44.93 -90.03 4.07
N GLU A 147 -46.22 -89.96 4.42
CA GLU A 147 -46.72 -89.11 5.50
C GLU A 147 -46.19 -89.52 6.89
N LEU A 148 -46.11 -90.83 7.18
CA LEU A 148 -45.46 -91.34 8.38
C LEU A 148 -43.99 -90.89 8.44
N SER A 149 -43.27 -91.04 7.33
CA SER A 149 -41.86 -90.63 7.21
C SER A 149 -41.70 -89.12 7.43
N ARG A 150 -42.57 -88.30 6.83
CA ARG A 150 -42.61 -86.84 7.03
C ARG A 150 -42.90 -86.45 8.48
N CYS A 151 -43.76 -87.19 9.17
CA CYS A 151 -44.04 -86.99 10.59
C CYS A 151 -42.86 -87.42 11.48
N GLN A 152 -42.16 -88.49 11.11
CA GLN A 152 -40.93 -88.95 11.79
C GLN A 152 -39.85 -87.85 11.75
N THR A 153 -39.57 -87.26 10.58
CA THR A 153 -38.59 -86.17 10.45
C THR A 153 -38.96 -84.99 11.34
N LYS A 154 -40.21 -84.51 11.26
CA LYS A 154 -40.69 -83.40 12.11
C LYS A 154 -40.60 -83.67 13.61
N LEU A 155 -40.75 -84.93 14.03
CA LEU A 155 -40.58 -85.33 15.43
C LEU A 155 -39.12 -85.23 15.88
N GLU A 156 -38.16 -85.68 15.05
CA GLU A 156 -36.73 -85.56 15.37
C GLU A 156 -36.24 -84.11 15.27
N ASP A 157 -36.74 -83.31 14.31
CA ASP A 157 -36.47 -81.87 14.22
C ASP A 157 -36.90 -81.17 15.52
N ALA A 158 -38.15 -81.41 15.96
CA ALA A 158 -38.71 -80.83 17.19
C ALA A 158 -37.97 -81.31 18.45
N LYS A 159 -37.56 -82.59 18.52
CA LYS A 159 -36.68 -83.09 19.60
C LYS A 159 -35.34 -82.37 19.60
N SER A 160 -34.71 -82.15 18.44
CA SER A 160 -33.44 -81.41 18.33
C SER A 160 -33.59 -79.97 18.80
N GLU A 161 -34.75 -79.35 18.56
CA GLU A 161 -35.07 -78.00 18.99
C GLU A 161 -35.31 -77.94 20.51
N ILE A 162 -36.11 -78.87 21.07
CA ILE A 162 -36.28 -79.03 22.52
C ILE A 162 -34.93 -79.25 23.23
N GLN A 163 -34.01 -80.02 22.64
CA GLN A 163 -32.65 -80.18 23.16
C GLN A 163 -31.85 -78.87 23.13
N LYS A 164 -31.91 -78.08 22.04
CA LYS A 164 -31.27 -76.75 21.97
C LYS A 164 -31.81 -75.82 23.06
N TRP A 165 -33.13 -75.78 23.28
CA TRP A 165 -33.74 -75.01 24.37
C TRP A 165 -33.29 -75.49 25.75
N HIS A 166 -33.20 -76.80 25.97
CA HIS A 166 -32.66 -77.35 27.22
C HIS A 166 -31.20 -76.93 27.46
N PHE A 167 -30.33 -77.00 26.45
CA PHE A 167 -28.94 -76.54 26.57
C PHE A 167 -28.84 -75.03 26.79
N ALA A 168 -29.71 -74.22 26.16
CA ALA A 168 -29.74 -72.78 26.39
C ALA A 168 -30.04 -72.48 27.87
N PHE A 169 -31.17 -72.96 28.39
CA PHE A 169 -31.56 -72.72 29.78
C PHE A 169 -30.58 -73.31 30.81
N GLN A 170 -29.94 -74.45 30.54
CA GLN A 170 -28.92 -75.02 31.44
C GLN A 170 -27.62 -74.20 31.52
N ASN A 171 -27.32 -73.38 30.50
CA ASN A 171 -26.13 -72.54 30.46
C ASN A 171 -26.42 -71.07 30.88
N GLU A 172 -27.69 -70.70 31.11
CA GLU A 172 -28.07 -69.34 31.52
C GLU A 172 -27.91 -69.12 33.03
N SER A 173 -27.32 -67.96 33.38
CA SER A 173 -26.89 -67.61 34.74
C SER A 173 -28.01 -67.37 35.75
N PHE A 174 -29.28 -67.40 35.34
CA PHE A 174 -30.43 -67.23 36.25
C PHE A 174 -30.83 -68.54 36.96
N ILE A 175 -30.32 -69.70 36.53
CA ILE A 175 -30.56 -70.99 37.19
C ILE A 175 -29.42 -71.27 38.18
N PRO A 176 -29.70 -71.46 39.49
CA PRO A 176 -28.67 -71.86 40.46
C PRO A 176 -28.02 -73.20 40.09
N GLN A 177 -26.69 -73.30 40.20
CA GLN A 177 -25.96 -74.52 39.84
C GLN A 177 -26.49 -75.73 40.62
N GLY A 178 -26.96 -76.75 39.88
CA GLY A 178 -27.52 -77.98 40.43
C GLY A 178 -29.04 -77.96 40.70
N ALA A 179 -29.73 -76.84 40.50
CA ALA A 179 -31.19 -76.78 40.58
C ALA A 179 -31.86 -77.31 39.31
N THR A 180 -33.00 -77.99 39.45
CA THR A 180 -33.87 -78.31 38.30
C THR A 180 -34.55 -77.04 37.78
N PRO A 181 -34.68 -76.85 36.45
CA PRO A 181 -35.40 -75.70 35.88
C PRO A 181 -36.91 -75.73 36.16
N GLU A 182 -37.37 -75.31 37.35
CA GLU A 182 -38.80 -75.07 37.56
C GLU A 182 -39.28 -73.93 36.64
N PRO A 183 -40.38 -74.11 35.87
CA PRO A 183 -40.90 -73.09 34.96
C PRO A 183 -41.18 -71.74 35.63
N LYS A 184 -41.44 -71.71 36.95
CA LYS A 184 -41.67 -70.49 37.73
C LYS A 184 -40.46 -69.55 37.73
N PHE A 185 -39.23 -70.07 37.82
CA PHE A 185 -38.03 -69.24 37.82
C PHE A 185 -37.79 -68.62 36.44
N VAL A 186 -37.94 -69.41 35.38
CA VAL A 186 -37.85 -68.95 33.98
C VAL A 186 -38.90 -67.85 33.72
N VAL A 187 -40.16 -68.08 34.11
CA VAL A 187 -41.25 -67.10 33.92
C VAL A 187 -41.03 -65.82 34.72
N ASN A 188 -40.57 -65.91 35.98
CA ASN A 188 -40.27 -64.73 36.79
C ASN A 188 -39.08 -63.94 36.22
N TYR A 189 -38.02 -64.62 35.77
CA TYR A 189 -36.87 -63.98 35.13
C TYR A 189 -37.29 -63.27 33.82
N LEU A 190 -38.02 -63.94 32.94
CA LEU A 190 -38.54 -63.35 31.70
C LEU A 190 -39.49 -62.16 31.97
N GLN A 191 -40.32 -62.23 33.01
CA GLN A 191 -41.20 -61.12 33.39
C GLN A 191 -40.41 -59.93 33.94
N THR A 192 -39.36 -60.17 34.71
CA THR A 192 -38.44 -59.14 35.20
C THR A 192 -37.68 -58.50 34.05
N LEU A 193 -37.10 -59.32 33.16
CA LEU A 193 -36.37 -58.88 31.98
C LEU A 193 -37.27 -58.01 31.08
N ARG A 194 -38.49 -58.46 30.77
CA ARG A 194 -39.48 -57.66 30.02
C ARG A 194 -39.79 -56.32 30.69
N SER A 195 -39.97 -56.29 32.02
CA SER A 195 -40.22 -55.03 32.73
C SER A 195 -39.01 -54.07 32.67
N SER A 196 -37.78 -54.61 32.64
CA SER A 196 -36.57 -53.81 32.46
C SER A 196 -36.40 -53.31 31.02
N GLU A 197 -36.74 -54.13 30.03
CA GLU A 197 -36.78 -53.76 28.61
C GLU A 197 -37.78 -52.62 28.37
N GLU A 198 -39.00 -52.75 28.90
CA GLU A 198 -40.06 -51.76 28.79
C GLU A 198 -39.68 -50.44 29.48
N SER A 199 -39.04 -50.50 30.66
CA SER A 199 -38.49 -49.31 31.34
C SER A 199 -37.36 -48.64 30.56
N LEU A 200 -36.41 -49.41 30.01
CA LEU A 200 -35.31 -48.87 29.19
C LEU A 200 -35.85 -48.26 27.88
N ARG A 201 -36.86 -48.88 27.26
CA ARG A 201 -37.55 -48.36 26.08
C ARG A 201 -38.29 -47.06 26.39
N GLU A 202 -38.95 -46.95 27.53
CA GLU A 202 -39.59 -45.70 27.96
C GLU A 202 -38.56 -44.59 28.24
N GLN A 203 -37.41 -44.92 28.83
CA GLN A 203 -36.29 -44.00 29.04
C GLN A 203 -35.68 -43.53 27.71
N LEU A 204 -35.50 -44.44 26.74
CA LEU A 204 -35.02 -44.12 25.39
C LEU A 204 -35.97 -43.15 24.68
N GLU A 205 -37.28 -43.38 24.73
CA GLU A 205 -38.28 -42.47 24.12
C GLU A 205 -38.36 -41.13 24.86
N LYS A 206 -38.14 -41.10 26.18
CA LYS A 206 -37.97 -39.86 26.95
C LYS A 206 -36.69 -39.10 26.55
N ALA A 207 -35.60 -39.80 26.24
CA ALA A 207 -34.35 -39.19 25.77
C ALA A 207 -34.51 -38.59 24.36
N LYS A 208 -35.00 -39.37 23.38
CA LYS A 208 -35.29 -38.90 22.01
C LYS A 208 -36.20 -37.66 21.98
N LYS A 209 -37.23 -37.62 22.84
CA LYS A 209 -38.14 -36.47 22.94
C LYS A 209 -37.43 -35.22 23.48
N LYS A 210 -36.49 -35.36 24.42
CA LYS A 210 -35.66 -34.24 24.89
C LYS A 210 -34.68 -33.78 23.81
N GLU A 211 -34.03 -34.72 23.12
CA GLU A 211 -33.12 -34.46 22.00
C GLU A 211 -33.80 -33.68 20.88
N ALA A 212 -34.99 -34.12 20.43
CA ALA A 212 -35.78 -33.40 19.42
C ALA A 212 -36.16 -31.97 19.87
N VAL A 213 -36.50 -31.77 21.15
CA VAL A 213 -36.75 -30.43 21.71
C VAL A 213 -35.47 -29.58 21.72
N PHE A 214 -34.31 -30.16 22.05
CA PHE A 214 -33.05 -29.43 22.00
C PHE A 214 -32.66 -29.04 20.58
N ILE A 215 -32.83 -29.92 19.58
CA ILE A 215 -32.58 -29.62 18.16
C ILE A 215 -33.43 -28.43 17.71
N VAL A 216 -34.74 -28.44 17.98
CA VAL A 216 -35.65 -27.33 17.63
C VAL A 216 -35.31 -26.04 18.39
N THR A 217 -34.86 -26.15 19.64
CA THR A 217 -34.46 -24.97 20.44
C THR A 217 -33.13 -24.38 19.96
N PHE A 218 -32.18 -25.22 19.55
CA PHE A 218 -30.90 -24.81 19.00
C PHE A 218 -31.07 -24.10 17.66
N ALA A 219 -31.81 -24.68 16.72
CA ALA A 219 -32.11 -24.05 15.43
C ALA A 219 -32.81 -22.69 15.58
N LYS A 220 -33.71 -22.53 16.57
CA LYS A 220 -34.29 -21.22 16.90
C LYS A 220 -33.26 -20.22 17.42
N ARG A 221 -32.30 -20.64 18.25
CA ARG A 221 -31.22 -19.77 18.71
C ARG A 221 -30.24 -19.40 17.61
N GLU A 222 -29.97 -20.29 16.66
CA GLU A 222 -29.19 -19.97 15.47
C GLU A 222 -29.92 -18.95 14.57
N GLN A 223 -31.24 -19.08 14.42
CA GLN A 223 -32.07 -18.08 13.73
C GLN A 223 -32.05 -16.73 14.46
N GLU A 224 -32.29 -16.68 15.77
CA GLU A 224 -32.20 -15.46 16.59
C GLU A 224 -30.82 -14.78 16.44
N ILE A 225 -29.73 -15.57 16.43
CA ILE A 225 -28.37 -15.07 16.20
C ILE A 225 -28.19 -14.53 14.77
N ALA A 226 -28.77 -15.17 13.75
CA ALA A 226 -28.72 -14.70 12.37
C ALA A 226 -29.48 -13.37 12.19
N GLU A 227 -30.67 -13.26 12.78
CA GLU A 227 -31.52 -12.06 12.75
C GLU A 227 -30.83 -10.87 13.47
N LEU A 228 -30.25 -11.11 14.65
CA LEU A 228 -29.44 -10.12 15.36
C LEU A 228 -28.16 -9.72 14.57
N LYS A 229 -27.52 -10.66 13.87
CA LYS A 229 -26.39 -10.36 12.98
C LYS A 229 -26.79 -9.48 11.80
N SER A 230 -27.98 -9.67 11.20
CA SER A 230 -28.51 -8.73 10.18
C SER A 230 -28.80 -7.36 10.76
N ALA A 231 -29.55 -7.28 11.86
CA ALA A 231 -29.88 -6.00 12.49
C ALA A 231 -28.63 -5.19 12.87
N LEU A 232 -27.55 -5.86 13.31
CA LEU A 232 -26.26 -5.22 13.57
C LEU A 232 -25.60 -4.68 12.29
N ARG A 233 -25.66 -5.41 11.16
CA ARG A 233 -25.18 -4.91 9.86
C ARG A 233 -25.96 -3.68 9.41
N ASP A 234 -27.28 -3.70 9.52
CA ASP A 234 -28.17 -2.61 9.09
C ASP A 234 -28.01 -1.37 9.99
N LEU A 235 -27.85 -1.55 11.30
CA LEU A 235 -27.51 -0.45 12.20
C LEU A 235 -26.10 0.10 11.91
N ARG A 236 -25.15 -0.76 11.51
CA ARG A 236 -23.77 -0.35 11.13
C ARG A 236 -23.72 0.38 9.77
N THR A 237 -24.63 0.11 8.84
CA THR A 237 -24.76 0.90 7.60
C THR A 237 -25.45 2.24 7.86
N GLN A 238 -26.46 2.29 8.74
CA GLN A 238 -27.07 3.56 9.20
C GLN A 238 -26.07 4.44 9.97
N LEU A 239 -25.22 3.84 10.82
CA LEU A 239 -24.23 4.57 11.63
C LEU A 239 -23.02 5.04 10.82
N LYS A 240 -22.72 4.45 9.66
CA LYS A 240 -21.77 5.02 8.68
C LYS A 240 -22.41 6.26 8.05
N PRO A 241 -22.01 7.50 8.39
CA PRO A 241 -22.79 8.68 8.01
C PRO A 241 -22.75 8.90 6.49
N PRO A 242 -23.88 8.84 5.76
CA PRO A 242 -23.87 8.86 4.29
C PRO A 242 -23.35 10.17 3.67
N SER A 243 -23.31 11.25 4.46
CA SER A 243 -22.79 12.56 4.03
C SER A 243 -21.94 13.22 5.12
N MET A 244 -21.14 14.21 4.72
CA MET A 244 -20.46 15.11 5.65
C MET A 244 -21.44 15.87 6.57
N GLN A 245 -22.68 16.05 6.15
CA GLN A 245 -23.69 16.84 6.87
C GLN A 245 -24.20 16.10 8.12
N ALA A 246 -24.37 14.78 8.04
CA ALA A 246 -24.66 13.95 9.21
C ALA A 246 -23.51 13.97 10.24
N ARG A 247 -22.24 14.02 9.78
CA ARG A 247 -21.08 14.23 10.68
C ARG A 247 -21.08 15.60 11.37
N ARG A 248 -21.64 16.64 10.75
CA ARG A 248 -21.83 17.96 11.38
C ARG A 248 -22.95 18.00 12.43
N LEU A 249 -23.90 17.06 12.37
CA LEU A 249 -25.00 16.93 13.34
C LEU A 249 -24.66 16.02 14.53
N LEU A 250 -23.65 15.15 14.38
CA LEU A 250 -23.13 14.28 15.44
C LEU A 250 -21.96 14.90 16.22
N LEU A 251 -21.31 15.93 15.66
CA LEU A 251 -20.49 16.84 16.44
C LEU A 251 -21.41 17.86 17.13
N ASP A 252 -21.12 18.17 18.39
CA ASP A 252 -21.74 19.30 19.07
C ASP A 252 -21.54 20.60 18.23
N PRO A 253 -22.53 21.49 18.13
CA PRO A 253 -22.42 22.69 17.29
C PRO A 253 -21.21 23.58 17.61
N ALA A 254 -20.87 23.77 18.89
CA ALA A 254 -19.72 24.58 19.30
C ALA A 254 -18.40 23.84 19.02
N ILE A 255 -18.35 22.52 19.19
CA ILE A 255 -17.20 21.70 18.76
C ILE A 255 -17.01 21.76 17.24
N HIS A 256 -18.09 21.74 16.45
CA HIS A 256 -18.00 21.87 15.00
C HIS A 256 -17.55 23.29 14.57
N GLU A 257 -18.03 24.33 15.25
CA GLU A 257 -17.60 25.71 15.02
C GLU A 257 -16.11 25.88 15.34
N GLU A 258 -15.63 25.37 16.49
CA GLU A 258 -14.21 25.39 16.85
C GLU A 258 -13.34 24.61 15.86
N PHE A 259 -13.75 23.41 15.42
CA PHE A 259 -13.05 22.68 14.35
C PHE A 259 -13.00 23.46 13.04
N THR A 260 -14.04 24.23 12.72
CA THR A 260 -14.10 25.07 11.52
C THR A 260 -13.20 26.31 11.67
N ARG A 261 -13.21 26.94 12.85
CA ARG A 261 -12.34 28.07 13.20
C ARG A 261 -10.86 27.68 13.14
N LEU A 262 -10.50 26.53 13.74
CA LEU A 262 -9.15 25.97 13.70
C LEU A 262 -8.72 25.61 12.27
N LYS A 263 -9.58 24.97 11.47
CA LYS A 263 -9.29 24.66 10.06
C LYS A 263 -9.05 25.92 9.24
N ASN A 264 -9.89 26.95 9.39
CA ASN A 264 -9.74 28.22 8.70
C ASN A 264 -8.44 28.93 9.13
N LEU A 265 -8.09 28.89 10.42
CA LEU A 265 -6.85 29.45 10.95
C LEU A 265 -5.61 28.72 10.42
N VAL A 266 -5.65 27.39 10.27
CA VAL A 266 -4.58 26.62 9.61
C VAL A 266 -4.46 27.02 8.14
N GLU A 267 -5.55 27.09 7.39
CA GLU A 267 -5.51 27.53 5.98
C GLU A 267 -5.02 28.98 5.80
N GLU A 268 -5.29 29.87 6.76
CA GLU A 268 -4.75 31.23 6.78
C GLU A 268 -3.24 31.25 7.10
N LYS A 269 -2.80 30.40 8.04
CA LYS A 269 -1.38 30.26 8.41
C LYS A 269 -0.57 29.61 7.29
N ASP A 270 -1.10 28.60 6.61
CA ASP A 270 -0.47 27.97 5.44
C ASP A 270 -0.33 28.95 4.27
N LYS A 271 -1.34 29.79 4.02
CA LYS A 271 -1.23 30.91 3.05
C LYS A 271 -0.12 31.88 3.46
N LYS A 272 -0.07 32.31 4.71
CA LYS A 272 0.99 33.21 5.21
C LYS A 272 2.38 32.58 5.19
N VAL A 273 2.51 31.28 5.48
CA VAL A 273 3.77 30.53 5.34
C VAL A 273 4.19 30.51 3.87
N LYS A 274 3.26 30.24 2.94
CA LYS A 274 3.55 30.27 1.51
C LYS A 274 3.90 31.68 1.02
N GLU A 275 3.15 32.70 1.40
CA GLU A 275 3.44 34.11 1.07
C GLU A 275 4.81 34.53 1.61
N LEU A 276 5.19 34.12 2.82
CA LEU A 276 6.52 34.37 3.37
C LEU A 276 7.60 33.56 2.65
N GLN A 277 7.34 32.32 2.23
CA GLN A 277 8.26 31.53 1.40
C GLN A 277 8.44 32.12 0.01
N ASP A 278 7.37 32.59 -0.64
CA ASP A 278 7.39 33.24 -1.96
C ASP A 278 8.09 34.61 -1.87
N ASN A 279 7.89 35.37 -0.78
CA ASN A 279 8.63 36.61 -0.50
C ASN A 279 10.12 36.35 -0.19
N ILE A 280 10.43 35.32 0.61
CA ILE A 280 11.82 34.89 0.85
C ILE A 280 12.46 34.45 -0.47
N ALA A 281 11.76 33.72 -1.33
CA ALA A 281 12.25 33.32 -2.65
C ALA A 281 12.54 34.54 -3.54
N ALA A 282 11.64 35.52 -3.56
CA ALA A 282 11.78 36.76 -4.33
C ALA A 282 12.91 37.67 -3.83
N VAL A 283 13.10 37.77 -2.51
CA VAL A 283 14.19 38.53 -1.88
C VAL A 283 15.52 37.76 -1.91
N SER A 284 15.48 36.42 -1.97
CA SER A 284 16.66 35.57 -2.12
C SER A 284 17.22 35.66 -3.54
N PHE A 285 18.01 36.70 -3.78
CA PHE A 285 18.85 36.80 -4.96
C PHE A 285 19.84 35.62 -4.98
N THR A 286 19.47 34.56 -5.68
CA THR A 286 20.33 33.40 -5.92
C THR A 286 21.10 33.61 -7.22
N PRO A 287 22.45 33.77 -7.20
CA PRO A 287 23.26 33.96 -8.40
C PRO A 287 23.12 32.85 -9.46
N GLN A 288 22.56 31.70 -9.07
CA GLN A 288 22.31 30.53 -9.91
C GLN A 288 20.95 30.56 -10.63
N SER A 289 19.99 31.38 -10.20
CA SER A 289 18.67 31.53 -10.84
C SER A 289 18.78 32.17 -12.24
N LYS A 290 17.77 32.02 -13.09
CA LYS A 290 17.79 32.61 -14.45
C LYS A 290 17.87 34.15 -14.39
N MET A 291 17.14 34.77 -13.47
CA MET A 291 17.19 36.23 -13.26
C MET A 291 18.51 36.65 -12.60
N GLY A 292 18.97 35.94 -11.56
CA GLY A 292 20.22 36.23 -10.87
C GLY A 292 21.44 36.12 -11.80
N LYS A 293 21.49 35.11 -12.66
CA LYS A 293 22.52 34.96 -13.70
C LYS A 293 22.51 36.12 -14.69
N MET A 294 21.33 36.55 -15.15
CA MET A 294 21.18 37.67 -16.09
C MET A 294 21.61 39.00 -15.45
N LEU A 295 21.24 39.24 -14.19
CA LEU A 295 21.61 40.46 -13.47
C LEU A 295 23.11 40.47 -13.12
N MET A 296 23.68 39.34 -12.67
CA MET A 296 25.15 39.20 -12.50
C MET A 296 25.92 39.36 -13.82
N ALA A 297 25.35 38.93 -14.95
CA ALA A 297 25.96 39.17 -16.26
C ALA A 297 25.92 40.66 -16.61
N LYS A 298 24.79 41.35 -16.41
CA LYS A 298 24.68 42.79 -16.64
C LYS A 298 25.57 43.61 -15.69
N CYS A 299 25.76 43.18 -14.44
CA CYS A 299 26.72 43.82 -13.53
C CYS A 299 28.16 43.67 -14.02
N ARG A 300 28.53 42.51 -14.60
CA ARG A 300 29.85 42.34 -15.24
C ARG A 300 30.00 43.20 -16.48
N THR A 301 29.05 43.21 -17.43
CA THR A 301 29.19 44.07 -18.63
C THR A 301 29.21 45.54 -18.27
N LEU A 302 28.40 46.00 -17.31
CA LEU A 302 28.47 47.38 -16.82
C LEU A 302 29.80 47.68 -16.11
N GLN A 303 30.45 46.71 -15.47
CA GLN A 303 31.77 46.91 -14.89
C GLN A 303 32.86 46.96 -15.98
N GLU A 304 32.81 46.04 -16.95
CA GLU A 304 33.67 46.00 -18.14
C GLU A 304 33.55 47.31 -18.94
N GLU A 305 32.33 47.82 -19.17
CA GLU A 305 32.05 49.11 -19.81
C GLU A 305 32.62 50.30 -19.01
N ASN A 306 32.52 50.30 -17.66
CA ASN A 306 33.09 51.36 -16.83
C ASN A 306 34.63 51.32 -16.78
N GLU A 307 35.22 50.12 -16.75
CA GLU A 307 36.67 49.92 -16.85
C GLU A 307 37.18 50.35 -18.23
N GLU A 308 36.45 50.06 -19.32
CA GLU A 308 36.79 50.55 -20.66
C GLU A 308 36.65 52.08 -20.77
N ILE A 309 35.57 52.70 -20.27
CA ILE A 309 35.42 54.16 -20.23
C ILE A 309 36.56 54.81 -19.43
N GLY A 310 36.95 54.20 -18.30
CA GLY A 310 38.10 54.62 -17.50
C GLY A 310 39.42 54.55 -18.29
N ASN A 311 39.65 53.45 -19.01
CA ASN A 311 40.82 53.27 -19.85
C ASN A 311 40.84 54.27 -21.02
N GLN A 312 39.76 54.40 -21.80
CA GLN A 312 39.63 55.37 -22.89
C GLN A 312 39.86 56.81 -22.41
N ALA A 313 39.35 57.19 -21.22
CA ALA A 313 39.56 58.51 -20.64
C ALA A 313 41.02 58.75 -20.18
N ASN A 314 41.70 57.71 -19.69
CA ASN A 314 43.11 57.78 -19.29
C ASN A 314 44.04 57.79 -20.52
N GLU A 315 43.80 56.92 -21.50
CA GLU A 315 44.52 56.85 -22.77
C GLU A 315 44.35 58.14 -23.58
N GLY A 316 43.13 58.69 -23.67
CA GLY A 316 42.88 59.97 -24.36
C GLY A 316 43.67 61.12 -23.76
N LYS A 317 43.65 61.29 -22.43
CA LYS A 317 44.46 62.32 -21.73
C LYS A 317 45.95 62.09 -21.88
N MET A 318 46.40 60.84 -21.81
CA MET A 318 47.80 60.46 -22.00
C MET A 318 48.28 60.76 -23.43
N HIS A 319 47.45 60.49 -24.44
CA HIS A 319 47.74 60.80 -25.84
C HIS A 319 47.77 62.32 -26.10
N GLU A 320 46.80 63.07 -25.55
CA GLU A 320 46.77 64.54 -25.66
C GLU A 320 48.02 65.19 -25.02
N LEU A 321 48.42 64.72 -23.82
CA LEU A 321 49.65 65.17 -23.16
C LEU A 321 50.90 64.76 -23.94
N ALA A 322 50.93 63.58 -24.57
CA ALA A 322 52.03 63.16 -25.43
C ALA A 322 52.14 64.03 -26.70
N MET A 323 51.02 64.37 -27.35
CA MET A 323 50.98 65.31 -28.48
C MET A 323 51.45 66.71 -28.08
N LYS A 324 50.98 67.23 -26.94
CA LYS A 324 51.43 68.53 -26.40
C LYS A 324 52.92 68.52 -26.10
N LEU A 325 53.45 67.44 -25.50
CA LEU A 325 54.88 67.28 -25.23
C LEU A 325 55.72 67.17 -26.52
N ALA A 326 55.22 66.50 -27.57
CA ALA A 326 55.88 66.42 -28.86
C ALA A 326 55.93 67.78 -29.57
N SER A 327 54.81 68.52 -29.58
CA SER A 327 54.72 69.88 -30.11
C SER A 327 55.67 70.83 -29.36
N GLN A 328 55.68 70.80 -28.02
CA GLN A 328 56.60 71.59 -27.21
C GLN A 328 58.07 71.25 -27.45
N LYS A 329 58.41 69.97 -27.68
CA LYS A 329 59.76 69.59 -28.12
C LYS A 329 60.12 70.19 -29.48
N SER A 330 59.20 70.17 -30.45
CA SER A 330 59.40 70.77 -31.78
C SER A 330 59.65 72.28 -31.69
N GLN A 331 58.81 73.00 -30.93
CA GLN A 331 58.97 74.44 -30.68
C GLN A 331 60.29 74.75 -29.97
N ASN A 332 60.71 73.93 -29.00
CA ASN A 332 62.02 74.07 -28.35
C ASN A 332 63.19 73.83 -29.31
N THR A 333 63.10 72.89 -30.26
CA THR A 333 64.14 72.71 -31.28
C THR A 333 64.15 73.84 -32.31
N GLU A 334 63.00 74.40 -32.66
CA GLU A 334 62.92 75.55 -33.55
C GLU A 334 63.49 76.82 -32.91
N LEU A 335 63.11 77.14 -31.69
CA LEU A 335 63.68 78.27 -30.93
C LEU A 335 65.20 78.15 -30.76
N ARG A 336 65.73 76.94 -30.54
CA ARG A 336 67.18 76.69 -30.52
C ARG A 336 67.83 76.97 -31.87
N SER A 337 67.21 76.55 -32.97
CA SER A 337 67.69 76.83 -34.34
C SER A 337 67.66 78.33 -34.67
N GLN A 338 66.58 79.03 -34.28
CA GLN A 338 66.47 80.48 -34.45
C GLN A 338 67.54 81.24 -33.63
N LEU A 339 67.77 80.84 -32.38
CA LEU A 339 68.84 81.40 -31.54
C LEU A 339 70.23 81.15 -32.15
N GLU A 340 70.51 79.93 -32.62
CA GLU A 340 71.78 79.60 -33.30
C GLU A 340 71.97 80.43 -34.59
N GLY A 341 70.89 80.68 -35.33
CA GLY A 341 70.89 81.58 -36.49
C GLY A 341 71.18 83.04 -36.13
N ILE A 342 70.61 83.54 -35.03
CA ILE A 342 70.88 84.90 -34.52
C ILE A 342 72.33 85.01 -34.03
N CYS A 343 72.86 84.01 -33.31
CA CYS A 343 74.26 83.98 -32.90
C CYS A 343 75.20 84.09 -34.11
N LYS A 344 74.96 83.33 -35.19
CA LYS A 344 75.76 83.40 -36.42
C LYS A 344 75.65 84.75 -37.15
N GLN A 345 74.50 85.42 -37.07
CA GLN A 345 74.35 86.79 -37.58
C GLN A 345 75.11 87.80 -36.70
N MET A 346 75.08 87.63 -35.38
CA MET A 346 75.81 88.46 -34.42
C MET A 346 77.34 88.29 -34.60
N GLU A 347 77.84 87.05 -34.70
CA GLU A 347 79.25 86.76 -35.02
C GLU A 347 79.71 87.45 -36.32
N LYS A 348 78.88 87.38 -37.37
CA LYS A 348 79.17 88.08 -38.62
C LYS A 348 79.21 89.61 -38.43
N LEU A 349 78.22 90.18 -37.74
CA LEU A 349 78.15 91.62 -37.48
C LEU A 349 79.31 92.11 -36.62
N THR A 350 79.73 91.34 -35.61
CA THR A 350 80.95 91.62 -34.84
C THR A 350 82.16 91.62 -35.77
N GLY A 351 82.34 90.61 -36.62
CA GLY A 351 83.44 90.60 -37.60
C GLY A 351 83.37 91.68 -38.68
N ASP A 352 82.17 92.19 -39.02
CA ASP A 352 81.99 93.37 -39.89
C ASP A 352 82.37 94.66 -39.14
N VAL A 353 82.04 94.78 -37.85
CA VAL A 353 82.43 95.90 -36.97
C VAL A 353 83.93 95.90 -36.71
N ASP A 354 84.57 94.76 -36.46
CA ASP A 354 86.02 94.66 -36.24
C ASP A 354 86.80 95.14 -37.47
N ARG A 355 86.42 94.69 -38.67
CA ARG A 355 86.99 95.19 -39.94
C ARG A 355 86.71 96.68 -40.18
N SER A 356 85.58 97.19 -39.71
CA SER A 356 85.27 98.63 -39.75
C SER A 356 86.18 99.41 -38.79
N ASN A 357 86.44 98.89 -37.59
CA ASN A 357 87.34 99.48 -36.61
C ASN A 357 88.79 99.48 -37.09
N GLU A 358 89.28 98.39 -37.69
CA GLU A 358 90.59 98.33 -38.36
C GLU A 358 90.72 99.42 -39.44
N LEU A 359 89.70 99.58 -40.29
CA LEU A 359 89.69 100.61 -41.32
C LEU A 359 89.66 102.03 -40.73
N VAL A 360 88.92 102.25 -39.64
CA VAL A 360 88.88 103.55 -38.94
C VAL A 360 90.26 103.89 -38.36
N VAL A 361 90.98 102.94 -37.76
CA VAL A 361 92.36 103.16 -37.28
C VAL A 361 93.29 103.53 -38.45
N ILE A 362 93.26 102.77 -39.55
CA ILE A 362 94.05 103.06 -40.75
C ILE A 362 93.70 104.44 -41.37
N LEU A 363 92.46 104.89 -41.24
CA LEU A 363 92.06 106.24 -41.67
C LEU A 363 92.48 107.33 -40.69
N GLN A 364 92.51 107.05 -39.38
CA GLN A 364 93.05 107.95 -38.36
C GLN A 364 94.56 108.15 -38.53
N GLU A 365 95.34 107.08 -38.72
CA GLU A 365 96.78 107.15 -39.04
C GLU A 365 97.05 108.01 -40.28
N LYS A 366 96.24 107.85 -41.34
CA LYS A 366 96.34 108.65 -42.57
C LYS A 366 95.92 110.11 -42.37
N LEU A 367 94.92 110.36 -41.53
CA LEU A 367 94.49 111.71 -41.17
C LEU A 367 95.58 112.42 -40.36
N GLU A 368 96.13 111.76 -39.34
CA GLU A 368 97.23 112.28 -38.52
C GLU A 368 98.46 112.56 -39.39
N ALA A 369 98.88 111.64 -40.25
CA ALA A 369 99.97 111.86 -41.20
C ALA A 369 99.71 113.03 -42.18
N LYS A 370 98.44 113.35 -42.49
CA LYS A 370 98.05 114.51 -43.31
C LYS A 370 97.96 115.80 -42.51
N GLU A 371 97.49 115.76 -41.27
CA GLU A 371 97.52 116.90 -40.36
C GLU A 371 98.96 117.31 -40.05
N ASP A 372 99.85 116.33 -39.88
CA ASP A 372 101.30 116.53 -39.72
C ASP A 372 101.93 117.17 -40.98
N GLU A 373 101.52 116.75 -42.18
CA GLU A 373 101.93 117.37 -43.44
C GLU A 373 101.35 118.79 -43.62
N ILE A 374 100.10 119.02 -43.21
CA ILE A 374 99.47 120.34 -43.17
C ILE A 374 100.20 121.25 -42.18
N GLN A 375 100.58 120.78 -40.99
CA GLN A 375 101.37 121.56 -40.03
C GLN A 375 102.75 121.91 -40.60
N ARG A 376 103.45 120.96 -41.23
CA ARG A 376 104.73 121.20 -41.93
C ARG A 376 104.58 122.26 -43.04
N LEU A 377 103.49 122.24 -43.81
CA LEU A 377 103.20 123.24 -44.85
C LEU A 377 102.80 124.60 -44.25
N LYS A 378 101.95 124.62 -43.21
CA LYS A 378 101.49 125.83 -42.50
C LYS A 378 102.65 126.55 -41.83
N ASN A 379 103.61 125.81 -41.27
CA ASN A 379 104.85 126.38 -40.72
C ASN A 379 105.76 126.97 -41.80
N LYS A 380 105.87 126.36 -43.00
CA LYS A 380 106.54 126.98 -44.15
C LYS A 380 105.83 128.25 -44.64
N LEU A 381 104.49 128.22 -44.71
CA LEU A 381 103.69 129.34 -45.20
C LEU A 381 103.73 130.53 -44.23
N ARG A 382 103.70 130.26 -42.91
CA ARG A 382 103.90 131.28 -41.86
C ARG A 382 105.33 131.82 -41.79
N GLY A 383 106.31 131.14 -42.39
CA GLY A 383 107.65 131.67 -42.62
C GLY A 383 107.75 132.62 -43.82
N ASN A 384 106.77 132.60 -44.73
CA ASN A 384 106.77 133.37 -45.98
C ASN A 384 105.76 134.54 -46.00
N ALA A 385 105.01 134.76 -44.93
CA ALA A 385 103.98 135.79 -44.84
C ALA A 385 104.13 136.64 -43.56
N MET A 386 104.86 137.76 -43.67
CA MET A 386 104.98 138.82 -42.66
C MET A 386 104.74 140.16 -43.37
N GLY A 387 103.62 140.81 -43.06
CA GLY A 387 103.24 142.13 -43.62
C GLY A 387 101.73 142.35 -43.65
N GLU A 388 101.22 143.02 -42.60
CA GLU A 388 99.98 143.84 -42.54
C GLU A 388 98.60 143.20 -42.93
N GLU A 389 97.42 143.61 -42.43
CA GLU A 389 97.04 144.44 -41.26
C GLU A 389 95.60 144.10 -40.76
N GLN A 390 95.42 144.20 -39.44
CA GLN A 390 94.33 144.78 -38.60
C GLN A 390 92.82 144.84 -38.99
N ASN A 391 92.00 144.66 -37.93
CA ASN A 391 90.62 145.18 -37.63
C ASN A 391 89.42 144.75 -38.51
N GLU A 392 88.14 144.89 -38.10
CA GLU A 392 87.40 144.69 -36.82
C GLU A 392 85.86 144.75 -37.12
N LEU A 393 84.98 144.28 -36.22
CA LEU A 393 83.48 144.32 -36.30
C LEU A 393 82.82 143.38 -37.36
N ASP A 394 81.56 142.96 -37.30
CA ASP A 394 80.43 143.26 -36.37
C ASP A 394 79.43 142.07 -36.20
N THR A 395 78.40 142.27 -35.37
CA THR A 395 77.23 141.42 -34.95
C THR A 395 76.27 141.00 -36.13
N ASP A 396 75.20 140.17 -36.05
CA ASP A 396 74.18 139.92 -35.01
C ASP A 396 73.20 138.72 -35.27
N MET A 397 72.39 138.36 -34.24
CA MET A 397 71.03 137.71 -34.23
C MET A 397 70.77 136.25 -34.69
N ASN A 398 69.67 135.53 -34.30
CA ASN A 398 68.79 135.48 -33.08
C ASN A 398 67.71 134.34 -33.23
N ALA A 399 66.90 134.06 -32.20
CA ALA A 399 65.58 133.35 -32.17
C ALA A 399 65.54 131.79 -32.34
N ASN A 400 64.78 130.95 -31.59
CA ASN A 400 63.34 130.89 -31.16
C ASN A 400 62.41 130.37 -32.31
N ASP A 401 61.34 129.56 -32.14
CA ASP A 401 60.54 128.97 -31.01
C ASP A 401 59.59 127.84 -31.58
N ASP A 402 58.80 126.99 -30.91
CA ASP A 402 58.50 126.56 -29.50
C ASP A 402 57.67 125.20 -29.51
N ASN A 403 57.26 124.68 -28.33
CA ASN A 403 56.25 123.63 -27.94
C ASN A 403 55.30 122.93 -28.96
N GLY A 404 54.77 121.74 -28.57
CA GLY A 404 53.35 121.41 -28.90
C GLY A 404 52.76 119.97 -28.82
N LEU A 405 52.40 119.48 -27.62
CA LEU A 405 51.18 118.68 -27.29
C LEU A 405 50.88 117.22 -27.84
N ASN A 406 50.14 116.47 -26.99
CA ASN A 406 49.50 115.13 -27.16
C ASN A 406 48.00 115.27 -27.58
N PRO A 407 47.09 114.24 -27.58
CA PRO A 407 47.18 112.76 -27.42
C PRO A 407 46.40 111.94 -28.50
N VAL A 408 46.20 110.62 -28.31
CA VAL A 408 44.88 109.89 -28.35
C VAL A 408 45.04 108.36 -28.15
N GLU A 409 44.02 107.69 -27.58
CA GLU A 409 43.91 106.24 -27.34
C GLU A 409 43.28 105.46 -28.52
N VAL A 410 43.40 104.12 -28.54
CA VAL A 410 42.31 103.13 -28.84
C VAL A 410 42.69 101.77 -28.22
N GLN A 411 41.68 100.97 -27.83
CA GLN A 411 41.79 99.61 -27.27
C GLN A 411 41.28 98.55 -28.27
N THR A 412 41.71 97.27 -28.15
CA THR A 412 40.84 96.06 -27.96
C THR A 412 41.63 94.75 -28.08
N GLU A 413 41.25 93.76 -27.26
CA GLU A 413 41.01 92.31 -27.50
C GLU A 413 41.80 91.53 -28.60
N ASN A 414 42.19 90.26 -28.43
CA ASN A 414 41.92 89.23 -27.40
C ASN A 414 43.21 88.52 -26.95
#